data_AF-A0A6P3Z8S8-F1
#
_entry.id   AF-A0A6P3Z8S8-F1
#
_cell.length_a   1.000
_cell.length_b   1.000
_cell.length_c   1.000
_cell.angle_alpha   90.00
_cell.angle_beta   90.00
_cell.angle_gamma   90.00
#
_symmetry.space_group_name_H-M   'P 1'
#
loop_
_entity.id
_entity.type
_entity.pdbx_description
1 polymer ?
#
loop_
_entity_poly.entity_id
_entity_poly.type
_entity_poly.pdbx_seq_one_letter_code
_entity_poly.pdbx_strand_id
1 'polypeptide(L)'
;MEPLSPYEALELDNDCSIVLELSKDDPLFEKKMKLLQSKGFNSKERINFKRDPDFVTITLKVMLQIARIINLDEVELYFGEDGISSPDDPYSHRNELQALTSILRLIDISAYSSTQMQKDLFQKLHDAIIDMIHTFAGNNSMQPTIIENHHCDKENDLLKWGEQNGIRARLRIAYVKDAGRGAIAREDLKVGDAALEIPASLIISEELLRESDMYHVLKKIEGISSETMLLLWSMKEKHNCNSKFKKYFATLPEEFHTGFSFGLEAKMALSDTLLFEEIIQANNHLHTQYDGLFPILCKEHPDIFPPELYTWEQFLWACELWYSNSMKIMFADGKLRTCLIPIASFFNHSLYPHIVHYGRIDSATNSLKFCLSRPCSAGEECFLSYGNFSSSHLITFYGFVPKGHNPYDIFPLEFEDGTCHMVRATWLSRNNHIFHYGLPTPLLDYLRRLKSPILNTKTLVIFCSFSYYY
;
A
#
# COMPACT_ATOMS: atom_id res chain seq x y z
N MET A 1 21.83 -4.52 65.46
CA MET A 1 21.19 -4.28 64.16
C MET A 1 21.77 -2.98 63.65
N GLU A 2 22.77 -3.07 62.78
CA GLU A 2 23.36 -1.90 62.14
C GLU A 2 22.33 -1.26 61.19
N PRO A 3 22.31 0.07 61.09
CA PRO A 3 21.49 0.76 60.10
C PRO A 3 22.11 0.58 58.72
N LEU A 4 21.29 0.17 57.76
CA LEU A 4 21.65 0.07 56.35
C LEU A 4 22.14 1.42 55.81
N SER A 5 23.15 1.33 54.95
CA SER A 5 23.88 2.40 54.27
C SER A 5 22.97 3.26 53.36
N PRO A 6 23.26 4.55 53.13
CA PRO A 6 22.52 5.43 52.21
C PRO A 6 22.65 5.06 50.71
N TYR A 7 23.24 3.91 50.37
CA TYR A 7 23.52 3.49 48.99
C TYR A 7 22.48 2.55 48.37
N GLU A 8 21.33 2.35 49.01
CA GLU A 8 20.21 1.57 48.45
C GLU A 8 18.98 2.43 48.09
N ALA A 9 19.18 3.74 47.93
CA ALA A 9 18.18 4.67 47.40
C ALA A 9 18.70 5.33 46.12
N LEU A 10 17.98 5.14 45.01
CA LEU A 10 18.23 5.60 43.63
C LEU A 10 19.03 4.66 42.69
N GLU A 11 18.60 3.41 42.56
CA GLU A 11 18.57 2.74 41.25
C GLU A 11 17.11 2.65 40.79
N LEU A 12 16.53 3.82 40.46
CA LEU A 12 15.44 3.91 39.48
C LEU A 12 16.03 4.67 38.30
N ASP A 13 16.97 4.01 37.62
CA ASP A 13 17.33 4.37 36.26
C ASP A 13 16.12 4.00 35.39
N ASN A 14 15.11 4.87 35.38
CA ASN A 14 13.95 4.78 34.50
C ASN A 14 14.41 5.15 33.09
N ASP A 15 15.25 4.30 32.51
CA ASP A 15 15.77 4.41 31.16
C ASP A 15 14.59 4.46 30.18
N CYS A 16 14.40 5.64 29.61
CA CYS A 16 13.43 5.85 28.54
C CYS A 16 13.87 4.99 27.36
N SER A 17 13.02 4.09 26.87
CA SER A 17 13.37 3.20 25.78
C SER A 17 12.22 2.97 24.81
N ILE A 18 12.57 2.71 23.56
CA ILE A 18 11.64 2.24 22.52
C ILE A 18 12.11 0.88 22.05
N VAL A 19 11.15 -0.01 21.81
CA VAL A 19 11.41 -1.32 21.24
C VAL A 19 10.92 -1.34 19.81
N LEU A 20 11.80 -1.63 18.86
CA LEU A 20 11.45 -1.95 17.49
C LEU A 20 11.46 -3.47 17.33
N GLU A 21 10.37 -4.03 16.81
CA GLU A 21 10.18 -5.47 16.71
C GLU A 21 9.73 -5.86 15.30
N LEU A 22 10.47 -6.77 14.69
CA LEU A 22 10.08 -7.47 13.47
C LEU A 22 9.03 -8.54 13.85
N SER A 23 7.82 -8.41 13.32
CA SER A 23 6.73 -9.35 13.59
C SER A 23 7.09 -10.77 13.12
N LYS A 24 6.87 -11.77 13.97
CA LYS A 24 7.07 -13.19 13.61
C LYS A 24 6.12 -13.67 12.51
N ASP A 25 5.00 -12.98 12.33
CA ASP A 25 4.02 -13.27 11.27
C ASP A 25 4.37 -12.58 9.94
N ASP A 26 5.50 -11.86 9.87
CA ASP A 26 5.95 -11.24 8.62
C ASP A 26 6.37 -12.35 7.63
N PRO A 27 5.82 -12.37 6.39
CA PRO A 27 6.12 -13.42 5.41
C PRO A 27 7.60 -13.42 4.97
N LEU A 28 8.32 -12.31 5.18
CA LEU A 28 9.73 -12.14 4.88
C LEU A 28 10.61 -12.19 6.13
N PHE A 29 10.08 -12.66 7.28
CA PHE A 29 10.75 -12.64 8.58
C PHE A 29 12.20 -13.13 8.51
N GLU A 30 12.44 -14.33 7.96
CA GLU A 30 13.77 -14.94 7.91
C GLU A 30 14.79 -14.11 7.12
N LYS A 31 14.36 -13.53 5.98
CA LYS A 31 15.25 -12.72 5.14
C LYS A 31 15.56 -11.38 5.82
N LYS A 32 14.53 -10.70 6.37
CA LYS A 32 14.68 -9.44 7.11
C LYS A 32 15.50 -9.63 8.39
N MET A 33 15.30 -10.72 9.11
CA MET A 33 16.03 -11.06 10.33
C MET A 33 17.51 -11.25 10.05
N LYS A 34 17.87 -11.98 8.99
CA LYS A 34 19.27 -12.10 8.54
C LYS A 34 19.90 -10.74 8.20
N LEU A 35 19.14 -9.87 7.53
CA LEU A 35 19.60 -8.52 7.20
C LEU A 35 19.76 -7.63 8.45
N LEU A 36 18.87 -7.73 9.44
CA LEU A 36 19.04 -7.07 10.74
C LEU A 36 20.32 -7.55 11.44
N GLN A 37 20.53 -8.87 11.49
CA GLN A 37 21.72 -9.47 12.11
C GLN A 37 23.02 -9.06 11.42
N SER A 38 23.04 -8.99 10.08
CA SER A 38 24.22 -8.54 9.33
C SER A 38 24.57 -7.06 9.60
N LYS A 39 23.59 -6.27 10.05
CA LYS A 39 23.78 -4.88 10.52
C LYS A 39 23.98 -4.77 12.04
N GLY A 40 24.01 -5.90 12.76
CA GLY A 40 24.26 -5.94 14.21
C GLY A 40 23.03 -5.77 15.10
N PHE A 41 21.82 -5.94 14.56
CA PHE A 41 20.56 -5.79 15.30
C PHE A 41 19.86 -7.13 15.53
N ASN A 42 19.06 -7.20 16.59
CA ASN A 42 18.17 -8.33 16.86
C ASN A 42 16.79 -8.11 16.21
N SER A 43 15.97 -9.17 16.17
CA SER A 43 14.58 -9.07 15.72
C SER A 43 13.69 -8.24 16.65
N LYS A 44 14.10 -8.09 17.91
CA LYS A 44 13.47 -7.23 18.91
C LYS A 44 14.56 -6.39 19.57
N GLU A 45 14.72 -5.18 19.05
CA GLU A 45 15.80 -4.28 19.46
C GLU A 45 15.27 -3.22 20.42
N ARG A 46 15.85 -3.15 21.63
CA ARG A 46 15.53 -2.12 22.62
C ARG A 46 16.55 -1.00 22.52
N ILE A 47 16.07 0.20 22.23
CA ILE A 47 16.89 1.39 22.12
C ILE A 47 16.68 2.22 23.38
N ASN A 48 17.70 2.27 24.22
CA ASN A 48 17.72 3.09 25.43
C ASN A 48 18.18 4.49 25.13
N PHE A 49 17.57 5.46 25.80
CA PHE A 49 17.82 6.85 25.53
C PHE A 49 18.88 7.44 26.45
N LYS A 50 20.04 7.80 25.89
CA LYS A 50 21.12 8.44 26.65
C LYS A 50 20.90 9.95 26.72
N ARG A 51 21.25 10.58 27.85
CA ARG A 51 21.16 12.04 28.04
C ARG A 51 22.34 12.78 27.38
N ASP A 52 22.53 12.57 26.09
CA ASP A 52 23.57 13.22 25.27
C ASP A 52 22.96 14.38 24.46
N PRO A 53 23.61 15.54 24.31
CA PRO A 53 23.15 16.59 23.39
C PRO A 53 22.91 16.11 21.95
N ASP A 54 23.69 15.14 21.44
CA ASP A 54 23.53 14.59 20.09
C ASP A 54 22.63 13.35 20.04
N PHE A 55 22.01 13.02 21.17
CA PHE A 55 21.22 11.81 21.36
C PHE A 55 20.13 11.63 20.28
N VAL A 56 19.39 12.71 19.96
CA VAL A 56 18.29 12.67 18.99
C VAL A 56 18.78 12.16 17.64
N THR A 57 19.86 12.74 17.11
CA THR A 57 20.41 12.38 15.80
C THR A 57 20.92 10.94 15.77
N ILE A 58 21.68 10.52 16.79
CA ILE A 58 22.26 9.18 16.85
C ILE A 58 21.15 8.13 16.97
N THR A 59 20.20 8.34 17.89
CA THR A 59 19.11 7.39 18.13
C THR A 59 18.16 7.31 16.96
N LEU A 60 17.77 8.44 16.36
CA LEU A 60 16.93 8.41 15.17
C LEU A 60 17.59 7.67 14.02
N LYS A 61 18.90 7.85 13.81
CA LYS A 61 19.64 7.12 12.77
C LYS A 61 19.57 5.60 12.96
N VAL A 62 19.74 5.12 14.20
CA VAL A 62 19.64 3.69 14.52
C VAL A 62 18.20 3.18 14.37
N MET A 63 17.22 3.90 14.93
CA MET A 63 15.80 3.57 14.83
C MET A 63 15.37 3.47 13.37
N LEU A 64 15.76 4.44 12.56
CA LEU A 64 15.42 4.52 11.15
C LEU A 64 16.05 3.38 10.35
N GLN A 65 17.31 3.02 10.63
CA GLN A 65 17.96 1.87 9.99
C GLN A 65 17.20 0.56 10.26
N ILE A 66 16.77 0.34 11.50
CA ILE A 66 15.98 -0.85 11.87
C ILE A 66 14.58 -0.80 11.24
N ALA A 67 13.90 0.35 11.34
CA ALA A 67 12.54 0.52 10.83
C ALA A 67 12.47 0.36 9.31
N ARG A 68 13.45 0.86 8.55
CA ARG A 68 13.55 0.65 7.10
C ARG A 68 13.62 -0.83 6.74
N ILE A 69 14.46 -1.60 7.45
CA ILE A 69 14.59 -3.06 7.24
C ILE A 69 13.29 -3.79 7.60
N ILE A 70 12.64 -3.43 8.71
CA ILE A 70 11.35 -4.01 9.11
C ILE A 70 10.29 -3.77 8.03
N ASN A 71 10.27 -2.58 7.41
CA ASN A 71 9.27 -2.20 6.42
C ASN A 71 9.62 -2.58 4.97
N LEU A 72 10.75 -3.27 4.72
CA LEU A 72 11.11 -3.75 3.38
C LEU A 72 10.01 -4.66 2.81
N ASP A 73 9.64 -4.45 1.55
CA ASP A 73 8.87 -5.43 0.79
C ASP A 73 9.77 -6.41 0.02
N GLU A 74 9.17 -7.35 -0.69
CA GLU A 74 9.90 -8.39 -1.42
C GLU A 74 10.80 -7.81 -2.51
N VAL A 75 10.31 -6.82 -3.26
CA VAL A 75 11.07 -6.17 -4.34
C VAL A 75 12.23 -5.38 -3.74
N GLU A 76 11.97 -4.54 -2.75
CA GLU A 76 13.00 -3.76 -2.09
C GLU A 76 14.08 -4.65 -1.45
N LEU A 77 13.69 -5.74 -0.80
CA LEU A 77 14.62 -6.68 -0.19
C LEU A 77 15.46 -7.41 -1.22
N TYR A 78 14.86 -7.76 -2.37
CA TYR A 78 15.56 -8.47 -3.45
C TYR A 78 16.60 -7.59 -4.16
N PHE A 79 16.32 -6.29 -4.32
CA PHE A 79 17.24 -5.34 -4.96
C PHE A 79 18.09 -4.51 -3.97
N GLY A 80 17.83 -4.60 -2.67
CA GLY A 80 18.39 -3.73 -1.64
C GLY A 80 19.87 -3.93 -1.32
N GLU A 81 20.44 -5.11 -1.62
CA GLU A 81 21.87 -5.38 -1.42
C GLU A 81 22.76 -4.73 -2.50
N ASP A 82 22.19 -4.34 -3.65
CA ASP A 82 22.93 -3.87 -4.83
C ASP A 82 23.15 -2.34 -4.87
N GLY A 83 22.73 -1.58 -3.85
CA GLY A 83 22.97 -0.13 -3.79
C GLY A 83 22.34 0.69 -4.93
N ILE A 84 21.22 0.22 -5.51
CA ILE A 84 20.67 0.78 -6.76
C ILE A 84 19.80 2.03 -6.54
N SER A 85 19.33 2.31 -5.33
CA SER A 85 18.55 3.53 -5.06
C SER A 85 19.49 4.68 -4.69
N SER A 86 20.19 5.24 -5.67
CA SER A 86 21.24 6.26 -5.48
C SER A 86 22.38 5.86 -4.51
N PRO A 87 23.57 6.47 -4.61
CA PRO A 87 24.60 6.30 -3.59
C PRO A 87 24.13 6.75 -2.18
N ASP A 88 23.05 7.54 -2.11
CA ASP A 88 22.66 8.29 -0.91
C ASP A 88 21.38 7.77 -0.21
N ASP A 89 20.49 6.98 -0.85
CA ASP A 89 19.26 6.49 -0.19
C ASP A 89 18.62 5.22 -0.79
N PRO A 90 19.02 4.00 -0.34
CA PRO A 90 18.66 2.72 -0.95
C PRO A 90 17.16 2.34 -0.89
N TYR A 91 16.30 3.14 -0.24
CA TYR A 91 14.89 2.79 0.03
C TYR A 91 13.90 3.59 -0.83
N SER A 92 12.70 3.04 -1.07
CA SER A 92 11.64 3.79 -1.78
C SER A 92 11.07 4.90 -0.90
N HIS A 93 10.45 5.91 -1.54
CA HIS A 93 9.75 6.97 -0.81
C HIS A 93 8.68 6.42 0.13
N ARG A 94 8.02 5.33 -0.26
CA ARG A 94 7.03 4.65 0.56
C ARG A 94 7.68 4.02 1.79
N ASN A 95 8.76 3.26 1.63
CA ASN A 95 9.47 2.63 2.75
C ASN A 95 9.96 3.68 3.75
N GLU A 96 10.51 4.78 3.27
CA GLU A 96 10.98 5.87 4.13
C GLU A 96 9.86 6.47 4.99
N LEU A 97 8.73 6.81 4.36
CA LEU A 97 7.56 7.31 5.09
C LEU A 97 7.00 6.27 6.07
N GLN A 98 6.97 4.99 5.69
CA GLN A 98 6.53 3.91 6.57
C GLN A 98 7.45 3.74 7.78
N ALA A 99 8.76 3.80 7.57
CA ALA A 99 9.74 3.73 8.63
C ALA A 99 9.57 4.89 9.62
N LEU A 100 9.54 6.13 9.12
CA LEU A 100 9.39 7.33 9.96
C LEU A 100 8.06 7.33 10.73
N THR A 101 6.94 7.03 10.06
CA THR A 101 5.62 7.02 10.71
C THR A 101 5.43 5.85 11.67
N SER A 102 6.07 4.69 11.42
CA SER A 102 6.08 3.58 12.38
C SER A 102 6.81 3.97 13.67
N ILE A 103 7.90 4.73 13.56
CA ILE A 103 8.65 5.24 14.71
C ILE A 103 7.81 6.28 15.47
N LEU A 104 7.17 7.24 14.78
CA LEU A 104 6.29 8.23 15.41
C LEU A 104 5.20 7.55 16.23
N ARG A 105 4.54 6.54 15.67
CA ARG A 105 3.50 5.80 16.38
C ARG A 105 4.01 5.12 17.66
N LEU A 106 5.23 4.57 17.63
CA LEU A 106 5.85 3.98 18.83
C LEU A 106 6.15 5.04 19.89
N ILE A 107 6.62 6.22 19.47
CA ILE A 107 6.85 7.36 20.35
C ILE A 107 5.54 7.80 21.01
N ASP A 108 4.47 7.95 20.24
CA ASP A 108 3.16 8.38 20.76
C ASP A 108 2.59 7.40 21.79
N ILE A 109 2.69 6.10 21.53
CA ILE A 109 2.26 5.04 22.45
C ILE A 109 3.09 5.10 23.73
N SER A 110 4.42 5.20 23.62
CA SER A 110 5.31 5.26 24.77
C SER A 110 5.12 6.55 25.58
N ALA A 111 4.79 7.67 24.95
CA ALA A 111 4.59 8.95 25.62
C ALA A 111 3.32 8.97 26.52
N TYR A 112 2.30 8.18 26.18
CA TYR A 112 1.01 8.18 26.91
C TYR A 112 1.15 7.78 28.39
N SER A 113 2.01 6.80 28.69
CA SER A 113 2.23 6.26 30.05
C SER A 113 3.49 6.79 30.75
N SER A 114 4.14 7.81 30.18
CA SER A 114 5.46 8.26 30.61
C SER A 114 5.45 9.41 31.62
N THR A 115 6.53 9.52 32.40
CA THR A 115 6.78 10.68 33.29
C THR A 115 6.96 11.97 32.49
N GLN A 116 6.80 13.14 33.14
CA GLN A 116 6.95 14.43 32.45
C GLN A 116 8.32 14.59 31.78
N MET A 117 9.41 14.21 32.45
CA MET A 117 10.75 14.28 31.87
C MET A 117 10.93 13.38 30.64
N GLN A 118 10.29 12.20 30.64
CA GLN A 118 10.30 11.29 29.50
C GLN A 118 9.48 11.85 28.33
N LYS A 119 8.35 12.50 28.61
CA LYS A 119 7.52 13.18 27.60
C LYS A 119 8.29 14.27 26.86
N ASP A 120 9.10 15.06 27.56
CA ASP A 120 9.91 16.11 26.91
C ASP A 120 10.94 15.52 25.94
N LEU A 121 11.50 14.35 26.26
CA LEU A 121 12.44 13.63 25.40
C LEU A 121 11.74 13.01 24.18
N PHE A 122 10.59 12.38 24.39
CA PHE A 122 9.75 11.86 23.30
C PHE A 122 9.29 12.99 22.37
N GLN A 123 8.95 14.16 22.91
CA GLN A 123 8.57 15.32 22.10
C GLN A 123 9.72 15.80 21.20
N LYS A 124 10.96 15.86 21.72
CA LYS A 124 12.13 16.22 20.89
C LYS A 124 12.36 15.22 19.76
N LEU A 125 12.21 13.92 20.02
CA LEU A 125 12.32 12.89 18.99
C LEU A 125 11.18 13.00 17.97
N HIS A 126 9.96 13.22 18.44
CA HIS A 126 8.78 13.43 17.61
C HIS A 126 9.00 14.61 16.66
N ASP A 127 9.39 15.79 17.18
CA ASP A 127 9.62 17.00 16.38
C ASP A 127 10.72 16.79 15.34
N ALA A 128 11.82 16.14 15.71
CA ALA A 128 12.89 15.82 14.77
C ALA A 128 12.45 14.86 13.65
N ILE A 129 11.59 13.89 13.93
CA ILE A 129 11.04 13.01 12.88
C ILE A 129 10.07 13.79 11.98
N ILE A 130 9.24 14.65 12.54
CA ILE A 130 8.36 15.52 11.76
C ILE A 130 9.18 16.40 10.81
N ASP A 131 10.27 17.01 11.28
CA ASP A 131 11.20 17.78 10.45
C ASP A 131 11.83 16.93 9.33
N MET A 132 12.20 15.68 9.62
CA MET A 132 12.68 14.74 8.61
C MET A 132 11.61 14.44 7.55
N ILE A 133 10.36 14.19 7.96
CA ILE A 133 9.24 13.98 7.03
C ILE A 133 9.01 15.21 6.16
N HIS A 134 9.03 16.42 6.74
CA HIS A 134 8.88 17.67 6.00
C HIS A 134 9.98 17.85 4.95
N THR A 135 11.24 17.61 5.35
CA THR A 135 12.40 17.70 4.45
C THR A 135 12.30 16.69 3.32
N PHE A 136 11.87 15.46 3.63
CA PHE A 136 11.70 14.39 2.65
C PHE A 136 10.54 14.64 1.66
N ALA A 137 9.44 15.22 2.15
CA ALA A 137 8.26 15.56 1.36
C ALA A 137 8.50 16.76 0.43
N GLY A 138 9.21 17.79 0.90
CA GLY A 138 9.44 19.05 0.16
C GLY A 138 10.15 18.86 -1.18
N ASN A 139 10.93 17.80 -1.35
CA ASN A 139 11.66 17.51 -2.58
C ASN A 139 10.80 16.95 -3.72
N ASN A 140 9.54 16.57 -3.45
CA ASN A 140 8.72 15.78 -4.39
C ASN A 140 7.28 16.31 -4.58
N SER A 141 6.97 17.54 -4.16
CA SER A 141 5.64 18.12 -4.38
C SER A 141 5.44 18.46 -5.86
N MET A 142 4.63 17.65 -6.55
CA MET A 142 4.08 18.02 -7.86
C MET A 142 2.71 18.66 -7.63
N GLN A 143 2.55 19.91 -8.06
CA GLN A 143 1.27 20.60 -8.06
C GLN A 143 0.46 20.15 -9.28
N PRO A 144 -0.63 19.39 -9.10
CA PRO A 144 -1.46 18.96 -10.22
C PRO A 144 -2.19 20.14 -10.85
N THR A 145 -2.41 20.07 -12.16
CA THR A 145 -3.23 21.08 -12.86
C THR A 145 -4.71 20.75 -12.66
N ILE A 146 -5.37 21.50 -11.77
CA ILE A 146 -6.82 21.40 -11.55
C ILE A 146 -7.55 22.08 -12.71
N ILE A 147 -8.54 21.39 -13.30
CA ILE A 147 -9.38 21.92 -14.38
C ILE A 147 -10.65 22.51 -13.77
N GLU A 148 -10.70 23.85 -13.66
CA GLU A 148 -11.80 24.57 -13.00
C GLU A 148 -13.15 24.48 -13.73
N ASN A 149 -13.14 24.26 -15.05
CA ASN A 149 -14.36 24.24 -15.87
C ASN A 149 -15.13 22.91 -15.80
N HIS A 150 -14.65 21.91 -15.06
CA HIS A 150 -15.33 20.63 -14.94
C HIS A 150 -16.20 20.61 -13.68
N HIS A 151 -17.52 20.55 -13.86
CA HIS A 151 -18.46 20.46 -12.74
C HIS A 151 -18.38 19.07 -12.06
N CYS A 152 -18.26 19.05 -10.74
CA CYS A 152 -18.22 17.85 -9.90
C CYS A 152 -19.48 17.74 -9.02
N ASP A 153 -20.66 18.01 -9.61
CA ASP A 153 -21.91 18.13 -8.85
C ASP A 153 -22.31 16.83 -8.17
N LYS A 154 -22.12 15.69 -8.85
CA LYS A 154 -22.45 14.36 -8.30
C LYS A 154 -21.52 14.03 -7.12
N GLU A 155 -20.24 14.37 -7.23
CA GLU A 155 -19.24 14.17 -6.18
C GLU A 155 -19.48 15.09 -4.98
N ASN A 156 -19.87 16.34 -5.22
CA ASN A 156 -20.29 17.27 -4.17
C ASN A 156 -21.54 16.78 -3.43
N ASP A 157 -22.50 16.22 -4.15
CA ASP A 157 -23.68 15.58 -3.57
C ASP A 157 -23.32 14.36 -2.71
N LEU A 158 -22.36 13.54 -3.17
CA LEU A 158 -21.86 12.40 -2.40
C LEU A 158 -21.13 12.86 -1.13
N LEU A 159 -20.31 13.91 -1.20
CA LEU A 159 -19.65 14.49 -0.02
C LEU A 159 -20.67 14.99 1.00
N LYS A 160 -21.70 15.75 0.56
CA LYS A 160 -22.79 16.21 1.44
C LYS A 160 -23.54 15.06 2.08
N TRP A 161 -23.89 14.03 1.30
CA TRP A 161 -24.52 12.82 1.83
C TRP A 161 -23.62 12.14 2.86
N GLY A 162 -22.32 12.05 2.59
CA GLY A 162 -21.34 11.49 3.52
C GLY A 162 -21.30 12.24 4.84
N GLU A 163 -21.15 13.57 4.78
CA GLU A 163 -21.12 14.46 5.96
C GLU A 163 -22.40 14.32 6.81
N GLN A 164 -23.58 14.24 6.17
CA GLN A 164 -24.86 14.01 6.84
C GLN A 164 -24.95 12.64 7.54
N ASN A 165 -24.18 11.65 7.08
CA ASN A 165 -24.14 10.30 7.65
C ASN A 165 -22.91 10.07 8.56
N GLY A 166 -22.18 11.13 8.91
CA GLY A 166 -21.07 11.07 9.87
C GLY A 166 -19.68 10.86 9.27
N ILE A 167 -19.52 10.94 7.95
CA ILE A 167 -18.18 11.02 7.32
C ILE A 167 -17.57 12.38 7.64
N ARG A 168 -16.30 12.40 8.05
CA ARG A 168 -15.53 13.64 8.18
C ARG A 168 -14.55 13.71 7.03
N ALA A 169 -14.73 14.69 6.15
CA ALA A 169 -13.87 14.89 4.99
C ALA A 169 -13.25 16.30 5.04
N ARG A 170 -11.92 16.39 5.01
CA ARG A 170 -11.17 17.64 4.88
C ARG A 170 -10.75 17.89 3.42
N LEU A 171 -11.49 17.29 2.48
CA LEU A 171 -11.16 17.18 1.07
C LEU A 171 -12.34 17.63 0.21
N ARG A 172 -12.07 18.23 -0.95
CA ARG A 172 -13.03 18.46 -2.03
C ARG A 172 -12.67 17.59 -3.22
N ILE A 173 -13.63 17.23 -4.06
CA ILE A 173 -13.33 16.53 -5.31
C ILE A 173 -13.19 17.55 -6.43
N ALA A 174 -12.19 17.36 -7.28
CA ALA A 174 -11.99 18.17 -8.47
C ALA A 174 -11.49 17.31 -9.63
N TYR A 175 -11.59 17.84 -10.85
CA TYR A 175 -10.97 17.21 -12.02
C TYR A 175 -9.51 17.65 -12.14
N VAL A 176 -8.60 16.69 -12.13
CA VAL A 176 -7.16 16.84 -12.28
C VAL A 176 -6.76 16.39 -13.68
N LYS A 177 -5.99 17.23 -14.38
CA LYS A 177 -5.50 16.94 -15.72
C LYS A 177 -4.74 15.61 -15.74
N ASP A 178 -5.06 14.76 -16.72
CA ASP A 178 -4.52 13.41 -16.94
C ASP A 178 -4.84 12.35 -15.86
N ALA A 179 -5.37 12.73 -14.69
CA ALA A 179 -5.71 11.81 -13.61
C ALA A 179 -7.23 11.60 -13.44
N GLY A 180 -8.05 12.42 -14.08
CA GLY A 180 -9.50 12.35 -13.92
C GLY A 180 -9.92 13.03 -12.62
N ARG A 181 -10.73 12.38 -11.77
CA ARG A 181 -11.19 12.96 -10.51
C ARG A 181 -10.17 12.70 -9.42
N GLY A 182 -9.88 13.70 -8.59
CA GLY A 182 -8.94 13.62 -7.49
C GLY A 182 -9.45 14.30 -6.22
N ALA A 183 -8.93 13.87 -5.08
CA ALA A 183 -9.24 14.43 -3.77
C ALA A 183 -8.26 15.57 -3.44
N ILE A 184 -8.76 16.80 -3.34
CA ILE A 184 -7.97 18.01 -3.09
C ILE A 184 -8.15 18.47 -1.65
N ALA A 185 -7.06 18.77 -0.95
CA ALA A 185 -7.11 19.28 0.41
C ALA A 185 -7.81 20.65 0.47
N ARG A 186 -8.75 20.81 1.42
CA ARG A 186 -9.45 22.09 1.66
C ARG A 186 -8.64 23.05 2.53
N GLU A 187 -7.70 22.52 3.29
CA GLU A 187 -6.89 23.20 4.28
C GLU A 187 -5.51 22.53 4.37
N ASP A 188 -4.56 23.16 5.05
CA ASP A 188 -3.26 22.54 5.31
C ASP A 188 -3.43 21.39 6.31
N LEU A 189 -3.01 20.20 5.91
CA LEU A 189 -3.09 18.98 6.70
C LEU A 189 -1.68 18.54 7.13
N LYS A 190 -1.52 18.25 8.42
CA LYS A 190 -0.24 17.82 9.00
C LYS A 190 -0.13 16.30 9.05
N VAL A 191 1.07 15.80 9.34
CA VAL A 191 1.29 14.39 9.64
C VAL A 191 0.37 13.97 10.80
N GLY A 192 -0.31 12.83 10.65
CA GLY A 192 -1.27 12.31 11.62
C GLY A 192 -2.71 12.80 11.44
N ASP A 193 -2.94 13.94 10.77
CA ASP A 193 -4.30 14.40 10.47
C ASP A 193 -5.05 13.40 9.58
N ALA A 194 -6.31 13.13 9.91
CA ALA A 194 -7.20 12.34 9.06
C ALA A 194 -7.77 13.22 7.95
N ALA A 195 -7.36 12.95 6.70
CA ALA A 195 -7.92 13.62 5.53
C ALA A 195 -9.37 13.17 5.28
N LEU A 196 -9.67 11.90 5.58
CA LEU A 196 -10.98 11.29 5.48
C LEU A 196 -11.18 10.28 6.63
N GLU A 197 -12.33 10.35 7.29
CA GLU A 197 -12.78 9.41 8.32
C GLU A 197 -14.18 8.90 7.98
N ILE A 198 -14.35 7.59 7.86
CA ILE A 198 -15.58 6.94 7.40
C ILE A 198 -16.09 5.97 8.48
N PRO A 199 -17.30 6.15 9.02
CA PRO A 199 -17.93 5.16 9.90
C PRO A 199 -18.03 3.78 9.25
N ALA A 200 -17.78 2.71 10.02
CA ALA A 200 -17.82 1.34 9.50
C ALA A 200 -19.16 0.96 8.85
N SER A 201 -20.27 1.59 9.26
CA SER A 201 -21.62 1.41 8.70
C SER A 201 -21.83 1.98 7.30
N LEU A 202 -20.86 2.72 6.75
CA LEU A 202 -20.86 3.27 5.40
C LEU A 202 -19.86 2.57 4.47
N ILE A 203 -19.17 1.53 4.97
CA ILE A 203 -18.30 0.69 4.16
C ILE A 203 -19.15 -0.39 3.50
N ILE A 204 -19.03 -0.50 2.17
CA ILE A 204 -19.72 -1.54 1.40
C ILE A 204 -18.91 -2.83 1.52
N SER A 205 -19.47 -3.82 2.20
CA SER A 205 -18.81 -5.10 2.49
C SER A 205 -19.83 -6.25 2.45
N GLU A 206 -19.35 -7.49 2.62
CA GLU A 206 -20.18 -8.70 2.54
C GLU A 206 -21.37 -8.73 3.50
N GLU A 207 -21.39 -7.87 4.52
CA GLU A 207 -22.54 -7.77 5.43
C GLU A 207 -23.80 -7.27 4.72
N LEU A 208 -23.68 -6.31 3.79
CA LEU A 208 -24.81 -5.80 3.01
C LEU A 208 -25.39 -6.88 2.10
N LEU A 209 -24.54 -7.77 1.59
CA LEU A 209 -24.97 -8.90 0.80
C LEU A 209 -25.83 -9.85 1.66
N ARG A 210 -25.44 -10.14 2.91
CA ARG A 210 -26.19 -11.05 3.80
C ARG A 210 -27.61 -10.58 4.11
N GLU A 211 -27.83 -9.27 4.05
CA GLU A 211 -29.15 -8.63 4.22
C GLU A 211 -29.98 -8.65 2.93
N SER A 212 -29.39 -8.99 1.78
CA SER A 212 -30.03 -8.99 0.47
C SER A 212 -30.74 -10.31 0.13
N ASP A 213 -31.72 -10.23 -0.78
CA ASP A 213 -32.42 -11.38 -1.35
C ASP A 213 -31.49 -12.33 -2.15
N MET A 214 -30.36 -11.81 -2.64
CA MET A 214 -29.38 -12.53 -3.45
C MET A 214 -28.59 -13.58 -2.65
N TYR A 215 -28.31 -13.33 -1.38
CA TYR A 215 -27.38 -14.15 -0.60
C TYR A 215 -27.82 -15.61 -0.49
N HIS A 216 -29.13 -15.86 -0.33
CA HIS A 216 -29.68 -17.20 -0.20
C HIS A 216 -29.55 -18.04 -1.48
N VAL A 217 -29.50 -17.39 -2.64
CA VAL A 217 -29.27 -18.04 -3.93
C VAL A 217 -27.78 -18.28 -4.13
N LEU A 218 -26.97 -17.22 -4.00
CA LEU A 218 -25.55 -17.28 -4.31
C LEU A 218 -24.78 -18.22 -3.40
N LYS A 219 -25.09 -18.29 -2.10
CA LYS A 219 -24.41 -19.19 -1.16
C LYS A 219 -24.56 -20.68 -1.47
N LYS A 220 -25.51 -21.05 -2.34
CA LYS A 220 -25.72 -22.45 -2.77
C LYS A 220 -24.81 -22.84 -3.93
N ILE A 221 -24.19 -21.87 -4.60
CA ILE A 221 -23.26 -22.10 -5.69
C ILE A 221 -21.95 -22.56 -5.09
N GLU A 222 -21.51 -23.76 -5.44
CA GLU A 222 -20.25 -24.30 -4.97
C GLU A 222 -19.07 -23.48 -5.52
N GLY A 223 -18.14 -23.08 -4.65
CA GLY A 223 -16.91 -22.40 -5.02
C GLY A 223 -17.01 -20.89 -5.31
N ILE A 224 -18.20 -20.28 -5.24
CA ILE A 224 -18.33 -18.82 -5.43
C ILE A 224 -17.74 -18.07 -4.21
N SER A 225 -16.91 -17.07 -4.47
CA SER A 225 -16.29 -16.25 -3.42
C SER A 225 -17.24 -15.14 -2.93
N SER A 226 -17.03 -14.66 -1.69
CA SER A 226 -17.74 -13.49 -1.16
C SER A 226 -17.54 -12.25 -2.05
N GLU A 227 -16.34 -12.09 -2.62
CA GLU A 227 -16.01 -11.02 -3.57
C GLU A 227 -16.88 -11.09 -4.83
N THR A 228 -17.00 -12.27 -5.45
CA THR A 228 -17.86 -12.44 -6.62
C THR A 228 -19.31 -12.16 -6.27
N MET A 229 -19.81 -12.62 -5.11
CA MET A 229 -21.18 -12.33 -4.71
C MET A 229 -21.44 -10.82 -4.52
N LEU A 230 -20.49 -10.09 -3.94
CA LEU A 230 -20.57 -8.64 -3.75
C LEU A 230 -20.53 -7.86 -5.08
N LEU A 231 -19.75 -8.35 -6.02
CA LEU A 231 -19.73 -7.84 -7.38
C LEU A 231 -21.10 -7.97 -8.03
N LEU A 232 -21.71 -9.17 -7.97
CA LEU A 232 -23.06 -9.41 -8.49
C LEU A 232 -24.12 -8.53 -7.82
N TRP A 233 -23.99 -8.33 -6.51
CA TRP A 233 -24.86 -7.41 -5.76
C TRP A 233 -24.73 -5.97 -6.26
N SER A 234 -23.51 -5.53 -6.55
CA SER A 234 -23.25 -4.17 -7.03
C SER A 234 -23.89 -3.89 -8.40
N MET A 235 -24.00 -4.92 -9.26
CA MET A 235 -24.68 -4.81 -10.55
C MET A 235 -26.16 -4.42 -10.36
N LYS A 236 -26.89 -5.10 -9.47
CA LYS A 236 -28.30 -4.77 -9.16
C LYS A 236 -28.42 -3.47 -8.38
N GLU A 237 -27.56 -3.27 -7.37
CA GLU A 237 -27.67 -2.13 -6.45
C GLU A 237 -27.44 -0.78 -7.16
N LYS A 238 -26.61 -0.75 -8.21
CA LYS A 238 -26.42 0.44 -9.06
C LYS A 238 -27.73 1.00 -9.62
N HIS A 239 -28.72 0.13 -9.89
CA HIS A 239 -30.02 0.51 -10.45
C HIS A 239 -31.11 0.68 -9.37
N ASN A 240 -30.80 0.39 -8.11
CA ASN A 240 -31.76 0.51 -7.01
C ASN A 240 -31.94 1.97 -6.59
N CYS A 241 -33.10 2.56 -6.94
CA CYS A 241 -33.40 3.96 -6.66
C CYS A 241 -33.58 4.29 -5.17
N ASN A 242 -33.75 3.26 -4.34
CA ASN A 242 -33.87 3.34 -2.87
C ASN A 242 -32.57 2.94 -2.15
N SER A 243 -31.49 2.64 -2.89
CA SER A 243 -30.20 2.29 -2.30
C SER A 243 -29.70 3.39 -1.37
N LYS A 244 -29.23 2.99 -0.19
CA LYS A 244 -28.46 3.86 0.72
C LYS A 244 -27.24 4.46 0.01
N PHE A 245 -26.65 3.71 -0.91
CA PHE A 245 -25.42 4.07 -1.64
C PHE A 245 -25.69 4.65 -3.05
N LYS A 246 -26.95 5.01 -3.36
CA LYS A 246 -27.31 5.59 -4.66
C LYS A 246 -26.41 6.74 -5.10
N LYS A 247 -26.06 7.64 -4.17
CA LYS A 247 -25.17 8.78 -4.47
C LYS A 247 -23.77 8.30 -4.83
N TYR A 248 -23.26 7.26 -4.19
CA TYR A 248 -21.96 6.67 -4.52
C TYR A 248 -21.98 6.06 -5.92
N PHE A 249 -22.96 5.19 -6.22
CA PHE A 249 -23.09 4.57 -7.54
C PHE A 249 -23.27 5.60 -8.66
N ALA A 250 -23.98 6.72 -8.41
CA ALA A 250 -24.14 7.80 -9.38
C ALA A 250 -22.83 8.52 -9.73
N THR A 251 -21.83 8.48 -8.83
CA THR A 251 -20.49 9.03 -9.08
C THR A 251 -19.55 8.06 -9.76
N LEU A 252 -19.86 6.77 -9.88
CA LEU A 252 -18.96 5.83 -10.54
C LEU A 252 -18.90 6.14 -12.05
N PRO A 253 -17.75 5.86 -12.71
CA PRO A 253 -17.66 6.04 -14.15
C PRO A 253 -18.61 5.06 -14.87
N GLU A 254 -19.11 5.49 -16.04
CA GLU A 254 -19.94 4.62 -16.88
C GLU A 254 -19.10 3.50 -17.52
N GLU A 255 -17.84 3.81 -17.84
CA GLU A 255 -16.86 2.90 -18.43
C GLU A 255 -15.52 3.02 -17.69
N PHE A 256 -14.80 1.93 -17.54
CA PHE A 256 -13.42 1.95 -17.07
C PHE A 256 -12.44 1.83 -18.24
N HIS A 257 -11.20 2.25 -18.02
CA HIS A 257 -10.14 2.21 -19.02
C HIS A 257 -9.01 1.27 -18.56
N THR A 258 -9.38 0.13 -17.98
CA THR A 258 -8.43 -0.90 -17.57
C THR A 258 -7.97 -1.75 -18.76
N GLY A 259 -6.95 -2.59 -18.55
CA GLY A 259 -6.49 -3.54 -19.56
C GLY A 259 -7.59 -4.45 -20.11
N PHE A 260 -8.63 -4.73 -19.31
CA PHE A 260 -9.78 -5.54 -19.75
C PHE A 260 -10.61 -4.84 -20.83
N SER A 261 -10.82 -3.53 -20.67
CA SER A 261 -11.58 -2.67 -21.58
C SER A 261 -10.76 -2.04 -22.70
N PHE A 262 -9.51 -2.44 -22.89
CA PHE A 262 -8.69 -1.95 -23.99
C PHE A 262 -9.29 -2.24 -25.36
N GLY A 263 -9.38 -1.18 -26.17
CA GLY A 263 -9.73 -1.26 -27.58
C GLY A 263 -8.65 -1.96 -28.41
N LEU A 264 -8.97 -2.23 -29.68
CA LEU A 264 -8.10 -2.98 -30.59
C LEU A 264 -6.71 -2.34 -30.74
N GLU A 265 -6.64 -1.02 -30.90
CA GLU A 265 -5.37 -0.30 -31.07
C GLU A 265 -4.44 -0.45 -29.85
N ALA A 266 -4.97 -0.32 -28.65
CA ALA A 266 -4.21 -0.49 -27.41
C ALA A 266 -3.73 -1.94 -27.23
N LYS A 267 -4.59 -2.92 -27.55
CA LYS A 267 -4.21 -4.34 -27.56
C LYS A 267 -3.13 -4.64 -28.59
N MET A 268 -3.22 -4.05 -29.78
CA MET A 268 -2.18 -4.17 -30.82
C MET A 268 -0.85 -3.55 -30.40
N ALA A 269 -0.87 -2.43 -29.67
CA ALA A 269 0.35 -1.82 -29.16
C ALA A 269 1.09 -2.70 -28.12
N LEU A 270 0.36 -3.61 -27.48
CA LEU A 270 0.92 -4.59 -26.54
C LEU A 270 1.31 -5.92 -27.21
N SER A 271 1.13 -6.07 -28.52
CA SER A 271 1.48 -7.31 -29.22
C SER A 271 2.91 -7.74 -28.90
N ASP A 272 3.12 -9.05 -28.77
CA ASP A 272 4.41 -9.67 -28.45
C ASP A 272 4.98 -9.29 -27.05
N THR A 273 4.14 -8.77 -26.14
CA THR A 273 4.51 -8.56 -24.74
C THR A 273 3.84 -9.59 -23.82
N LEU A 274 4.48 -9.91 -22.69
CA LEU A 274 3.88 -10.75 -21.64
C LEU A 274 2.56 -10.17 -21.13
N LEU A 275 2.48 -8.84 -21.02
CA LEU A 275 1.28 -8.14 -20.56
C LEU A 275 0.07 -8.40 -21.48
N PHE A 276 0.27 -8.50 -22.79
CA PHE A 276 -0.81 -8.86 -23.70
C PHE A 276 -1.35 -10.25 -23.42
N GLU A 277 -0.48 -11.24 -23.24
CA GLU A 277 -0.89 -12.61 -22.91
C GLU A 277 -1.65 -12.66 -21.58
N GLU A 278 -1.16 -11.97 -20.56
CA GLU A 278 -1.82 -11.84 -19.24
C GLU A 278 -3.24 -11.25 -19.36
N ILE A 279 -3.39 -10.15 -20.11
CA ILE A 279 -4.69 -9.49 -20.32
C ILE A 279 -5.66 -10.42 -21.07
N ILE A 280 -5.19 -11.15 -22.09
CA ILE A 280 -6.04 -12.08 -22.85
C ILE A 280 -6.47 -13.26 -21.98
N GLN A 281 -5.56 -13.86 -21.22
CA GLN A 281 -5.88 -14.96 -20.31
C GLN A 281 -6.89 -14.53 -19.25
N ALA A 282 -6.68 -13.35 -18.64
CA ALA A 282 -7.58 -12.84 -17.63
C ALA A 282 -8.97 -12.49 -18.20
N ASN A 283 -9.07 -11.93 -19.42
CA ASN A 283 -10.35 -11.73 -20.10
C ASN A 283 -11.08 -13.05 -20.38
N ASN A 284 -10.38 -14.08 -20.86
CA ASN A 284 -10.96 -15.41 -21.10
C ASN A 284 -11.48 -16.03 -19.80
N HIS A 285 -10.77 -15.81 -18.70
CA HIS A 285 -11.20 -16.25 -17.38
C HIS A 285 -12.50 -15.56 -16.94
N LEU A 286 -12.63 -14.25 -17.15
CA LEU A 286 -13.87 -13.51 -16.88
C LEU A 286 -15.04 -14.00 -17.73
N HIS A 287 -14.83 -14.25 -19.02
CA HIS A 287 -15.85 -14.84 -19.90
C HIS A 287 -16.31 -16.22 -19.39
N THR A 288 -15.37 -17.08 -18.99
CA THR A 288 -15.69 -18.40 -18.43
C THR A 288 -16.52 -18.28 -17.15
N GLN A 289 -16.19 -17.33 -16.27
CA GLN A 289 -16.99 -17.06 -15.07
C GLN A 289 -18.40 -16.57 -15.41
N TYR A 290 -18.52 -15.65 -16.36
CA TYR A 290 -19.82 -15.12 -16.81
C TYR A 290 -20.72 -16.23 -17.35
N ASP A 291 -20.20 -17.04 -18.28
CA ASP A 291 -20.93 -18.13 -18.92
C ASP A 291 -21.33 -19.23 -17.92
N GLY A 292 -20.52 -19.43 -16.87
CA GLY A 292 -20.82 -20.37 -15.79
C GLY A 292 -21.93 -19.90 -14.82
N LEU A 293 -22.18 -18.58 -14.72
CA LEU A 293 -23.09 -18.01 -13.73
C LEU A 293 -24.44 -17.59 -14.32
N PHE A 294 -24.43 -16.70 -15.32
CA PHE A 294 -25.63 -15.94 -15.68
C PHE A 294 -26.70 -16.69 -16.47
N PRO A 295 -26.36 -17.64 -17.37
CA PRO A 295 -27.41 -18.43 -18.03
C PRO A 295 -28.31 -19.18 -17.04
N ILE A 296 -27.75 -19.66 -15.92
CA ILE A 296 -28.48 -20.40 -14.89
C ILE A 296 -29.19 -19.43 -13.93
N LEU A 297 -28.46 -18.43 -13.41
CA LEU A 297 -29.00 -17.47 -12.45
C LEU A 297 -30.21 -16.71 -13.01
N CYS A 298 -30.09 -16.20 -14.23
CA CYS A 298 -31.14 -15.42 -14.87
C CYS A 298 -32.37 -16.27 -15.23
N LYS A 299 -32.18 -17.57 -15.49
CA LYS A 299 -33.27 -18.50 -15.81
C LYS A 299 -34.01 -18.98 -14.57
N GLU A 300 -33.29 -19.41 -13.54
CA GLU A 300 -33.88 -20.03 -12.34
C GLU A 300 -34.37 -18.98 -11.33
N HIS A 301 -33.80 -17.77 -11.36
CA HIS A 301 -34.12 -16.69 -10.42
C HIS A 301 -34.27 -15.31 -11.10
N PRO A 302 -35.15 -15.15 -12.12
CA PRO A 302 -35.29 -13.91 -12.89
C PRO A 302 -35.72 -12.70 -12.04
N ASP A 303 -36.47 -12.90 -10.95
CA ASP A 303 -36.89 -11.82 -10.05
C ASP A 303 -35.71 -11.20 -9.28
N ILE A 304 -34.65 -12.00 -9.05
CA ILE A 304 -33.46 -11.60 -8.31
C ILE A 304 -32.35 -11.19 -9.29
N PHE A 305 -32.23 -11.91 -10.41
CA PHE A 305 -31.23 -11.74 -11.45
C PHE A 305 -31.89 -11.42 -12.81
N PRO A 306 -32.49 -10.22 -12.98
CA PRO A 306 -33.09 -9.82 -14.25
C PRO A 306 -32.05 -9.76 -15.39
N PRO A 307 -32.23 -10.47 -16.51
CA PRO A 307 -31.23 -10.58 -17.59
C PRO A 307 -30.68 -9.23 -18.08
N GLU A 308 -31.51 -8.18 -18.09
CA GLU A 308 -31.13 -6.83 -18.53
C GLU A 308 -30.09 -6.14 -17.64
N LEU A 309 -29.95 -6.55 -16.37
CA LEU A 309 -28.95 -6.01 -15.45
C LEU A 309 -27.68 -6.87 -15.38
N TYR A 310 -27.75 -8.08 -15.95
CA TYR A 310 -26.71 -9.10 -15.84
C TYR A 310 -26.14 -9.48 -17.21
N THR A 311 -25.92 -8.49 -18.08
CA THR A 311 -25.22 -8.66 -19.36
C THR A 311 -23.71 -8.72 -19.15
N TRP A 312 -22.98 -9.15 -20.19
CA TRP A 312 -21.52 -9.19 -20.19
C TRP A 312 -20.91 -7.83 -19.84
N GLU A 313 -21.44 -6.75 -20.42
CA GLU A 313 -20.95 -5.38 -20.21
C GLU A 313 -21.14 -4.93 -18.76
N GLN A 314 -22.29 -5.24 -18.14
CA GLN A 314 -22.53 -4.91 -16.74
C GLN A 314 -21.65 -5.76 -15.80
N PHE A 315 -21.41 -7.03 -16.15
CA PHE A 315 -20.52 -7.90 -15.38
C PHE A 315 -19.08 -7.39 -15.43
N LEU A 316 -18.57 -7.10 -16.64
CA LEU A 316 -17.24 -6.55 -16.81
C LEU A 316 -17.07 -5.20 -16.09
N TRP A 317 -18.06 -4.31 -16.19
CA TRP A 317 -18.07 -3.05 -15.43
C TRP A 317 -17.97 -3.29 -13.92
N ALA A 318 -18.69 -4.28 -13.39
CA ALA A 318 -18.63 -4.61 -11.96
C ALA A 318 -17.27 -5.25 -11.58
N CYS A 319 -16.67 -6.10 -12.43
CA CYS A 319 -15.31 -6.57 -12.24
C CYS A 319 -14.32 -5.41 -12.13
N GLU A 320 -14.33 -4.49 -13.09
CA GLU A 320 -13.42 -3.35 -13.13
C GLU A 320 -13.63 -2.40 -11.95
N LEU A 321 -14.88 -2.17 -11.52
CA LEU A 321 -15.17 -1.42 -10.30
C LEU A 321 -14.48 -2.04 -9.08
N TRP A 322 -14.66 -3.34 -8.86
CA TRP A 322 -14.09 -3.98 -7.68
C TRP A 322 -12.57 -4.12 -7.77
N TYR A 323 -11.99 -4.33 -8.95
CA TYR A 323 -10.55 -4.37 -9.13
C TYR A 323 -9.87 -3.02 -8.90
N SER A 324 -10.49 -1.93 -9.35
CA SER A 324 -9.88 -0.59 -9.30
C SER A 324 -10.21 0.19 -8.03
N ASN A 325 -11.31 -0.11 -7.33
CA ASN A 325 -11.78 0.69 -6.20
C ASN A 325 -11.92 -0.07 -4.87
N SER A 326 -11.76 -1.39 -4.84
CA SER A 326 -11.87 -2.13 -3.59
C SER A 326 -10.61 -2.03 -2.72
N MET A 327 -10.80 -2.13 -1.41
CA MET A 327 -9.74 -2.10 -0.41
C MET A 327 -9.93 -3.25 0.58
N LYS A 328 -8.83 -3.88 1.00
CA LYS A 328 -8.87 -4.89 2.06
C LYS A 328 -8.85 -4.22 3.43
N ILE A 329 -9.95 -4.36 4.18
CA ILE A 329 -10.15 -3.72 5.48
C ILE A 329 -10.19 -4.77 6.59
N MET A 330 -9.36 -4.57 7.60
CA MET A 330 -9.35 -5.34 8.85
C MET A 330 -10.40 -4.76 9.80
N PHE A 331 -11.45 -5.53 10.07
CA PHE A 331 -12.52 -5.15 11.00
C PHE A 331 -12.16 -5.48 12.44
N ALA A 332 -12.95 -4.95 13.38
CA ALA A 332 -12.74 -5.15 14.83
C ALA A 332 -12.84 -6.62 15.27
N ASP A 333 -13.51 -7.48 14.48
CA ASP A 333 -13.57 -8.93 14.68
C ASP A 333 -12.31 -9.68 14.22
N GLY A 334 -11.29 -8.95 13.74
CA GLY A 334 -10.04 -9.51 13.24
C GLY A 334 -10.16 -10.13 11.84
N LYS A 335 -11.29 -9.96 11.14
CA LYS A 335 -11.45 -10.47 9.77
C LYS A 335 -11.08 -9.41 8.75
N LEU A 336 -10.29 -9.83 7.76
CA LEU A 336 -9.98 -9.03 6.58
C LEU A 336 -11.11 -9.21 5.55
N ARG A 337 -11.64 -8.10 5.03
CA ARG A 337 -12.72 -8.12 4.03
C ARG A 337 -12.41 -7.16 2.89
N THR A 338 -12.68 -7.59 1.66
CA THR A 338 -12.62 -6.74 0.46
C THR A 338 -13.85 -5.85 0.42
N CYS A 339 -13.67 -4.53 0.37
CA CYS A 339 -14.74 -3.55 0.54
C CYS A 339 -14.67 -2.42 -0.50
N LEU A 340 -15.81 -1.85 -0.88
CA LEU A 340 -15.85 -0.53 -1.53
C LEU A 340 -16.05 0.55 -0.48
N ILE A 341 -15.35 1.67 -0.65
CA ILE A 341 -15.27 2.72 0.36
C ILE A 341 -15.68 4.05 -0.29
N PRO A 342 -16.95 4.47 -0.11
CA PRO A 342 -17.44 5.71 -0.69
C PRO A 342 -16.53 6.89 -0.35
N ILE A 343 -16.34 7.81 -1.31
CA ILE A 343 -15.44 8.98 -1.23
C ILE A 343 -13.95 8.62 -1.27
N ALA A 344 -13.51 7.56 -0.59
CA ALA A 344 -12.10 7.14 -0.63
C ALA A 344 -11.63 6.70 -2.02
N SER A 345 -12.56 6.30 -2.89
CA SER A 345 -12.31 5.99 -4.31
C SER A 345 -11.78 7.17 -5.14
N PHE A 346 -11.83 8.41 -4.63
CA PHE A 346 -11.26 9.58 -5.30
C PHE A 346 -9.82 9.90 -4.90
N PHE A 347 -9.23 9.17 -3.96
CA PHE A 347 -7.80 9.29 -3.73
C PHE A 347 -7.06 8.63 -4.88
N ASN A 348 -6.32 9.41 -5.66
CA ASN A 348 -5.46 8.86 -6.70
C ASN A 348 -4.16 8.29 -6.13
N HIS A 349 -3.49 7.47 -6.94
CA HIS A 349 -2.17 6.94 -6.63
C HIS A 349 -1.04 7.91 -6.98
N SER A 350 0.04 7.87 -6.21
CA SER A 350 1.30 8.53 -6.51
C SER A 350 2.47 7.68 -5.99
N LEU A 351 3.63 7.80 -6.63
CA LEU A 351 4.91 7.31 -6.12
C LEU A 351 5.35 8.07 -4.85
N TYR A 352 4.75 9.24 -4.61
CA TYR A 352 4.96 10.10 -3.44
C TYR A 352 3.64 10.28 -2.67
N PRO A 353 3.04 9.20 -2.15
CA PRO A 353 1.71 9.25 -1.55
C PRO A 353 1.70 10.07 -0.25
N HIS A 354 0.56 10.66 0.06
CA HIS A 354 0.32 11.32 1.35
C HIS A 354 -0.11 10.32 2.42
N ILE A 355 -0.84 9.28 2.02
CA ILE A 355 -1.38 8.24 2.91
C ILE A 355 -0.78 6.90 2.52
N VAL A 356 0.02 6.29 3.40
CA VAL A 356 0.59 4.94 3.21
C VAL A 356 0.03 3.89 4.17
N HIS A 357 -0.65 4.33 5.23
CA HIS A 357 -1.24 3.46 6.25
C HIS A 357 -2.74 3.68 6.32
N TYR A 358 -3.48 2.63 5.95
CA TYR A 358 -4.94 2.55 6.01
C TYR A 358 -5.31 1.06 6.06
N GLY A 359 -6.60 0.75 6.00
CA GLY A 359 -7.03 -0.64 5.89
C GLY A 359 -7.39 -1.31 7.21
N ARG A 360 -7.58 -0.57 8.29
CA ARG A 360 -8.03 -1.10 9.58
C ARG A 360 -9.04 -0.16 10.23
N ILE A 361 -10.12 -0.74 10.76
CA ILE A 361 -11.09 -0.01 11.58
C ILE A 361 -10.44 0.35 12.92
N ASP A 362 -10.50 1.63 13.26
CA ASP A 362 -10.17 2.14 14.58
C ASP A 362 -11.25 1.69 15.57
N SER A 363 -10.87 0.91 16.58
CA SER A 363 -11.82 0.31 17.52
C SER A 363 -12.46 1.32 18.48
N ALA A 364 -11.79 2.45 18.75
CA ALA A 364 -12.30 3.47 19.65
C ALA A 364 -13.40 4.31 18.99
N THR A 365 -13.28 4.53 17.68
CA THR A 365 -14.19 5.38 16.90
C THR A 365 -15.12 4.58 15.97
N ASN A 366 -14.87 3.28 15.81
CA ASN A 366 -15.55 2.40 14.86
C ASN A 366 -15.60 2.97 13.43
N SER A 367 -14.48 3.56 13.01
CA SER A 367 -14.32 4.23 11.72
C SER A 367 -13.02 3.81 11.03
N LEU A 368 -13.00 3.91 9.71
CA LEU A 368 -11.78 3.82 8.90
C LEU A 368 -11.21 5.23 8.72
N LYS A 369 -9.93 5.40 9.01
CA LYS A 369 -9.22 6.69 8.90
C LYS A 369 -8.14 6.62 7.83
N PHE A 370 -8.06 7.68 7.03
CA PHE A 370 -7.01 7.93 6.06
C PHE A 370 -6.12 9.05 6.59
N CYS A 371 -5.16 8.68 7.45
CA CYS A 371 -4.25 9.61 8.11
C CYS A 371 -3.03 9.92 7.24
N LEU A 372 -2.59 11.18 7.28
CA LEU A 372 -1.43 11.62 6.52
C LEU A 372 -0.13 11.11 7.13
N SER A 373 0.72 10.55 6.29
CA SER A 373 2.09 10.15 6.58
C SER A 373 3.11 11.22 6.19
N ARG A 374 2.71 12.16 5.32
CA ARG A 374 3.40 13.42 5.05
C ARG A 374 2.39 14.55 4.91
N PRO A 375 2.76 15.82 5.14
CA PRO A 375 1.85 16.96 5.03
C PRO A 375 1.27 17.09 3.62
N CYS A 376 0.06 17.67 3.54
CA CYS A 376 -0.64 18.01 2.30
C CYS A 376 -1.13 19.45 2.40
N SER A 377 -0.73 20.30 1.45
CA SER A 377 -1.06 21.74 1.50
C SER A 377 -2.48 21.99 1.00
N ALA A 378 -3.12 23.08 1.46
CA ALA A 378 -4.42 23.50 0.92
C ALA A 378 -4.34 23.67 -0.60
N GLY A 379 -5.28 23.05 -1.33
CA GLY A 379 -5.30 23.05 -2.79
C GLY A 379 -4.42 22.00 -3.47
N GLU A 380 -3.58 21.27 -2.73
CA GLU A 380 -2.83 20.13 -3.23
C GLU A 380 -3.72 18.88 -3.34
N GLU A 381 -3.44 18.01 -4.30
CA GLU A 381 -4.09 16.70 -4.36
C GLU A 381 -3.50 15.76 -3.31
N CYS A 382 -4.39 15.22 -2.48
CA CYS A 382 -4.05 14.22 -1.49
C CYS A 382 -4.04 12.83 -2.16
N PHE A 383 -2.89 12.15 -2.08
CA PHE A 383 -2.65 10.88 -2.77
C PHE A 383 -2.62 9.72 -1.77
N LEU A 384 -3.14 8.57 -2.21
CA LEU A 384 -3.11 7.30 -1.47
C LEU A 384 -2.13 6.32 -2.14
N SER A 385 -1.39 5.56 -1.35
CA SER A 385 -0.64 4.42 -1.90
C SER A 385 -1.60 3.28 -2.20
N TYR A 386 -1.80 2.89 -3.47
CA TYR A 386 -2.62 1.72 -3.81
C TYR A 386 -1.95 0.41 -3.42
N GLY A 387 -0.61 0.43 -3.35
CA GLY A 387 0.20 -0.73 -3.02
C GLY A 387 1.53 -0.66 -3.75
N ASN A 388 2.28 -1.76 -3.66
CA ASN A 388 3.60 -1.92 -4.25
C ASN A 388 3.45 -2.62 -5.61
N PHE A 389 2.65 -2.02 -6.49
CA PHE A 389 2.25 -2.62 -7.75
C PHE A 389 3.14 -2.15 -8.90
N SER A 390 3.47 -3.08 -9.81
CA SER A 390 4.11 -2.75 -11.08
C SER A 390 3.18 -1.92 -11.97
N SER A 391 3.76 -1.22 -12.92
CA SER A 391 3.04 -0.49 -13.96
C SER A 391 2.16 -1.42 -14.79
N SER A 392 2.57 -2.68 -15.03
CA SER A 392 1.74 -3.70 -15.70
C SER A 392 0.49 -4.06 -14.90
N HIS A 393 0.60 -4.17 -13.56
CA HIS A 393 -0.55 -4.38 -12.69
C HIS A 393 -1.47 -3.15 -12.65
N LEU A 394 -0.90 -1.96 -12.49
CA LEU A 394 -1.66 -0.71 -12.41
C LEU A 394 -2.45 -0.43 -13.70
N ILE A 395 -1.85 -0.64 -14.88
CA ILE A 395 -2.57 -0.44 -16.14
C ILE A 395 -3.65 -1.50 -16.34
N THR A 396 -3.39 -2.76 -15.93
CA THR A 396 -4.34 -3.87 -16.09
C THR A 396 -5.57 -3.72 -15.22
N PHE A 397 -5.42 -3.35 -13.95
CA PHE A 397 -6.51 -3.36 -12.98
C PHE A 397 -7.04 -1.96 -12.60
N TYR A 398 -6.24 -0.91 -12.79
CA TYR A 398 -6.60 0.47 -12.44
C TYR A 398 -6.64 1.42 -13.64
N GLY A 399 -6.14 1.01 -14.81
CA GLY A 399 -6.21 1.80 -16.04
C GLY A 399 -5.25 2.98 -16.13
N PHE A 400 -4.14 2.97 -15.38
CA PHE A 400 -3.13 4.03 -15.47
C PHE A 400 -1.70 3.51 -15.23
N VAL A 401 -0.71 4.30 -15.64
CA VAL A 401 0.70 4.13 -15.30
C VAL A 401 1.16 5.38 -14.54
N PRO A 402 1.83 5.26 -13.38
CA PRO A 402 2.27 6.42 -12.61
C PRO A 402 3.32 7.23 -13.38
N LYS A 403 3.28 8.57 -13.22
CA LYS A 403 4.32 9.45 -13.77
C LYS A 403 5.61 9.26 -12.99
N GLY A 404 6.72 9.08 -13.72
CA GLY A 404 8.05 8.89 -13.13
C GLY A 404 8.51 7.43 -13.13
N HIS A 405 9.52 7.13 -12.33
CA HIS A 405 10.11 5.80 -12.27
C HIS A 405 9.45 4.99 -11.16
N ASN A 406 8.60 4.04 -11.52
CA ASN A 406 8.02 3.11 -10.54
C ASN A 406 9.09 2.13 -10.02
N PRO A 407 9.47 2.14 -8.73
CA PRO A 407 10.47 1.23 -8.19
C PRO A 407 10.04 -0.24 -8.19
N TYR A 408 8.74 -0.50 -8.42
CA TYR A 408 8.13 -1.82 -8.46
C TYR A 408 8.03 -2.42 -9.86
N ASP A 409 8.57 -1.74 -10.88
CA ASP A 409 8.66 -2.30 -12.23
C ASP A 409 9.75 -3.37 -12.32
N ILE A 410 9.30 -4.62 -12.37
CA ILE A 410 10.13 -5.82 -12.44
C ILE A 410 9.60 -6.75 -13.53
N PHE A 411 10.50 -7.54 -14.11
CA PHE A 411 10.17 -8.69 -14.92
C PHE A 411 10.46 -9.96 -14.12
N PRO A 412 9.45 -10.82 -13.87
CA PRO A 412 9.68 -12.12 -13.28
C PRO A 412 10.38 -13.02 -14.30
N LEU A 413 11.32 -13.82 -13.82
CA LEU A 413 12.06 -14.83 -14.57
C LEU A 413 11.83 -16.17 -13.88
N GLU A 414 11.13 -17.08 -14.54
CA GLU A 414 10.94 -18.45 -14.07
C GLU A 414 11.93 -19.37 -14.79
N PHE A 415 12.67 -20.17 -14.01
CA PHE A 415 13.61 -21.16 -14.52
C PHE A 415 12.95 -22.55 -14.54
N GLU A 416 13.49 -23.48 -15.35
CA GLU A 416 12.94 -24.84 -15.51
C GLU A 416 12.89 -25.64 -14.19
N ASP A 417 13.71 -25.28 -13.20
CA ASP A 417 13.70 -25.89 -11.87
C ASP A 417 12.60 -25.31 -10.94
N GLY A 418 11.76 -24.41 -11.47
CA GLY A 418 10.70 -23.71 -10.73
C GLY A 418 11.19 -22.53 -9.90
N THR A 419 12.48 -22.17 -9.96
CA THR A 419 13.00 -21.00 -9.25
C THR A 419 12.56 -19.73 -9.95
N CYS A 420 12.00 -18.80 -9.20
CA CYS A 420 11.65 -17.47 -9.68
C CYS A 420 12.68 -16.43 -9.24
N HIS A 421 13.18 -15.67 -10.20
CA HIS A 421 14.00 -14.49 -9.99
C HIS A 421 13.32 -13.27 -10.58
N MET A 422 13.86 -12.10 -10.27
CA MET A 422 13.39 -10.84 -10.81
C MET A 422 14.57 -10.11 -11.46
N VAL A 423 14.27 -9.36 -12.51
CA VAL A 423 15.14 -8.32 -13.03
C VAL A 423 14.36 -7.02 -13.09
N ARG A 424 15.03 -5.91 -12.78
CA ARG A 424 14.49 -4.61 -13.21
C ARG A 424 14.57 -4.58 -14.73
N ALA A 425 13.63 -3.89 -15.37
CA ALA A 425 13.82 -3.49 -16.76
C ALA A 425 15.25 -2.90 -16.86
N THR A 426 16.14 -3.52 -17.63
CA THR A 426 17.59 -3.23 -17.62
C THR A 426 17.93 -1.77 -17.93
N TRP A 427 16.95 -1.01 -18.43
CA TRP A 427 16.96 0.45 -18.56
C TRP A 427 17.12 1.24 -17.25
N LEU A 428 16.95 0.61 -16.08
CA LEU A 428 16.95 1.30 -14.78
C LEU A 428 18.27 1.18 -14.00
N SER A 429 19.23 0.37 -14.48
CA SER A 429 20.56 0.36 -13.87
C SER A 429 21.28 1.67 -14.22
N ARG A 430 21.54 2.50 -13.20
CA ARG A 430 22.45 3.67 -13.34
C ARG A 430 23.92 3.26 -13.38
N ASN A 431 24.23 2.00 -13.10
CA ASN A 431 25.58 1.47 -13.08
C ASN A 431 25.86 0.71 -14.39
N ASN A 432 26.62 1.37 -15.28
CA ASN A 432 27.02 0.85 -16.58
C ASN A 432 28.46 0.28 -16.57
N HIS A 433 29.04 0.01 -15.39
CA HIS A 433 30.37 -0.57 -15.30
C HIS A 433 30.37 -2.02 -15.80
N ILE A 434 31.45 -2.41 -16.48
CA ILE A 434 31.55 -3.69 -17.23
C ILE A 434 31.36 -4.95 -16.36
N PHE A 435 31.47 -4.84 -15.04
CA PHE A 435 31.28 -5.92 -14.07
C PHE A 435 29.91 -5.91 -13.37
N HIS A 436 29.11 -4.87 -13.59
CA HIS A 436 27.71 -4.78 -13.17
C HIS A 436 26.83 -4.91 -14.42
N TYR A 437 26.51 -6.14 -14.82
CA TYR A 437 25.58 -6.41 -15.93
C TYR A 437 24.12 -6.00 -15.62
N GLY A 438 23.89 -5.11 -14.65
CA GLY A 438 22.55 -4.72 -14.19
C GLY A 438 21.73 -5.86 -13.56
N LEU A 439 22.32 -7.04 -13.36
CA LEU A 439 21.65 -8.17 -12.74
C LEU A 439 21.73 -8.07 -11.21
N PRO A 440 20.61 -8.32 -10.51
CA PRO A 440 20.58 -8.26 -9.06
C PRO A 440 21.37 -9.41 -8.43
N THR A 441 22.01 -9.16 -7.28
CA THR A 441 22.87 -10.12 -6.56
C THR A 441 22.21 -11.49 -6.37
N PRO A 442 20.93 -11.61 -5.93
CA PRO A 442 20.28 -12.91 -5.80
C PRO A 442 20.26 -13.72 -7.11
N LEU A 443 19.99 -13.08 -8.25
CA LEU A 443 20.00 -13.74 -9.57
C LEU A 443 21.42 -14.10 -9.99
N LEU A 444 22.37 -13.19 -9.80
CA LEU A 444 23.76 -13.44 -10.17
C LEU A 444 24.35 -14.64 -9.41
N ASP A 445 24.06 -14.75 -8.11
CA ASP A 445 24.51 -15.86 -7.29
C ASP A 445 23.83 -17.18 -7.67
N TYR A 446 22.56 -17.15 -8.05
CA TYR A 446 21.88 -18.33 -8.60
C TYR A 446 22.54 -18.79 -9.92
N LEU A 447 22.77 -17.88 -10.88
CA LEU A 447 23.42 -18.20 -12.15
C LEU A 447 24.86 -18.72 -11.97
N ARG A 448 25.60 -18.20 -10.99
CA ARG A 448 26.93 -18.71 -10.61
C ARG A 448 26.85 -20.14 -10.08
N ARG A 449 25.88 -20.44 -9.21
CA ARG A 449 25.65 -21.79 -8.68
C ARG A 449 25.31 -22.79 -9.77
N LEU A 450 24.47 -22.42 -10.74
CA LEU A 450 24.14 -23.26 -11.89
C LEU A 450 25.37 -23.63 -12.74
N LYS A 451 26.29 -22.68 -12.95
CA LYS A 451 27.51 -22.90 -13.75
C LYS A 451 28.63 -23.62 -12.99
N SER A 452 28.57 -23.73 -11.67
CA SER A 452 29.63 -24.34 -10.85
C SER A 452 29.07 -25.25 -9.75
N PRO A 453 28.65 -26.49 -10.08
CA PRO A 453 28.03 -27.41 -9.13
C PRO A 453 28.95 -27.89 -7.98
N ILE A 454 30.27 -27.65 -8.09
CA ILE A 454 31.30 -28.23 -7.21
C ILE A 454 31.46 -27.46 -5.87
N LEU A 455 30.93 -26.24 -5.74
CA LEU A 455 31.08 -25.40 -4.54
C LEU A 455 30.00 -25.62 -3.46
N ASN A 456 29.33 -26.78 -3.47
CA ASN A 456 28.32 -27.15 -2.46
C ASN A 456 28.90 -27.56 -1.09
N THR A 457 30.20 -27.43 -0.87
CA THR A 457 30.82 -27.62 0.45
C THR A 457 31.28 -26.28 1.01
N LYS A 458 30.56 -25.83 2.06
CA LYS A 458 30.92 -24.81 3.04
C LYS A 458 32.33 -24.21 2.87
N THR A 459 32.44 -22.89 2.68
CA THR A 459 33.23 -21.98 3.54
C THR A 459 33.12 -20.54 3.04
N LEU A 460 32.85 -19.64 3.98
CA LEU A 460 32.98 -18.19 3.88
C LEU A 460 34.45 -17.86 3.62
N VAL A 461 34.81 -17.36 2.45
CA VAL A 461 36.15 -16.79 2.22
C VAL A 461 36.01 -15.40 1.63
N ILE A 462 36.12 -14.43 2.52
CA ILE A 462 36.52 -13.06 2.21
C ILE A 462 37.92 -13.13 1.61
N PHE A 463 38.10 -12.65 0.39
CA PHE A 463 39.42 -12.24 -0.09
C PHE A 463 39.41 -10.72 -0.33
N CYS A 464 39.80 -9.99 0.71
CA CYS A 464 40.58 -8.78 0.51
C CYS A 464 42.01 -9.22 0.17
N SER A 465 42.52 -8.81 -0.99
CA SER A 465 43.96 -8.62 -1.17
C SER A 465 44.22 -7.41 -2.05
N PHE A 466 44.48 -6.27 -1.39
CA PHE A 466 45.41 -5.29 -1.94
C PHE A 466 46.81 -5.91 -1.90
N SER A 467 47.55 -5.81 -3.00
CA SER A 467 48.99 -5.49 -2.95
C SER A 467 49.47 -5.01 -4.32
N TYR A 468 50.05 -3.82 -4.28
CA TYR A 468 50.95 -3.21 -5.26
C TYR A 468 52.25 -4.04 -5.45
N TYR A 469 53.07 -3.60 -6.42
CA TYR A 469 54.43 -4.02 -6.87
C TYR A 469 54.37 -4.63 -8.29
N TYR A 470 54.91 -4.04 -9.36
CA TYR A 470 55.81 -2.90 -9.60
C TYR A 470 55.31 -2.06 -10.78
#